data_AF-A0A959M944-F1
#
_entry.id   AF-A0A959M944-F1
#
_cell.length_a   1.000
_cell.length_b   1.000
_cell.length_c   1.000
_cell.angle_alpha   90.00
_cell.angle_beta   90.00
_cell.angle_gamma   90.00
#
_symmetry.space_group_name_H-M   'P 1'
#
loop_
_entity.id
_entity.type
_entity.pdbx_description
1 polymer ?
#
loop_
_entity_poly.entity_id
_entity_poly.type
_entity_poly.pdbx_seq_one_letter_code
_entity_poly.pdbx_strand_id
1 'polypeptide(L)'
;TGLKYSNLGYVLLGQLIERVSGTTFENYVTENIIKPSGIASTELSFQIEPTSHAIGYHKWWSLTNALFGLLINKEKFMGKKEGKWKPFKYFYNNGIAYGGMFGSASGLIKYAQALLPNNSILINDYYKNLLFTETTVNDRKTGMSLSWFTGTLKGNKYFCHAGGGGGYYVELRVYPQLGVGSIIMFNRSGMKDERLLDKTDAFFITGNNRMGT
;
A
#
# COMPACT_ATOMS: atom_id res chain seq x y z
N THR A 1 -0.08 25.15 9.38
CA THR A 1 -0.59 23.81 9.70
C THR A 1 0.00 22.83 8.72
N GLY A 2 0.67 21.76 9.18
CA GLY A 2 1.32 20.78 8.29
C GLY A 2 0.35 19.71 7.77
N LEU A 3 0.71 19.04 6.68
CA LEU A 3 -0.07 17.93 6.13
C LEU A 3 0.00 16.72 7.08
N LYS A 4 -1.14 16.06 7.33
CA LYS A 4 -1.23 14.86 8.18
C LYS A 4 -2.01 13.78 7.45
N TYR A 5 -1.49 12.55 7.51
CA TYR A 5 -2.16 11.36 6.99
C TYR A 5 -3.44 11.06 7.79
N SER A 6 -4.51 10.66 7.09
CA SER A 6 -5.81 10.37 7.70
C SER A 6 -6.53 9.23 6.99
N ASN A 7 -6.69 8.09 7.66
CA ASN A 7 -7.49 6.97 7.18
C ASN A 7 -8.96 7.36 6.95
N LEU A 8 -9.50 8.28 7.77
CA LEU A 8 -10.87 8.75 7.62
C LEU A 8 -11.09 9.47 6.30
N GLY A 9 -10.07 10.18 5.79
CA GLY A 9 -10.12 10.79 4.46
C GLY A 9 -10.35 9.75 3.37
N TYR A 10 -9.69 8.60 3.44
CA TYR A 10 -9.87 7.51 2.48
C TYR A 10 -11.24 6.85 2.57
N VAL A 11 -11.81 6.72 3.77
CA VAL A 11 -13.20 6.24 3.93
C VAL A 11 -14.18 7.17 3.23
N LEU A 12 -14.04 8.48 3.41
CA LEU A 12 -14.89 9.48 2.74
C LEU A 12 -14.71 9.47 1.22
N LEU A 13 -13.48 9.31 0.72
CA LEU A 13 -13.21 9.18 -0.71
C LEU A 13 -13.86 7.91 -1.29
N GLY A 14 -13.83 6.80 -0.56
CA GLY A 14 -14.54 5.58 -0.95
C GLY A 14 -16.04 5.80 -1.10
N GLN A 15 -16.66 6.43 -0.11
CA GLN A 15 -18.10 6.77 -0.15
C GLN A 15 -18.45 7.75 -1.27
N LEU A 16 -17.54 8.69 -1.59
CA LEU A 16 -17.73 9.60 -2.73
C LEU A 16 -17.72 8.83 -4.05
N ILE A 17 -16.78 7.89 -4.23
CA ILE A 17 -16.75 7.01 -5.41
C ILE A 17 -18.06 6.25 -5.53
N GLU A 18 -18.56 5.67 -4.46
CA GLU A 18 -19.83 4.94 -4.46
C GLU A 18 -21.00 5.82 -4.88
N ARG A 19 -21.09 7.01 -4.28
CA ARG A 19 -22.17 7.95 -4.56
C ARG A 19 -22.16 8.47 -5.99
N VAL A 20 -20.98 8.71 -6.57
CA VAL A 20 -20.85 9.25 -7.94
C VAL A 20 -20.99 8.15 -8.99
N SER A 21 -20.46 6.95 -8.73
CA SER A 21 -20.49 5.84 -9.69
C SER A 21 -21.77 5.00 -9.64
N GLY A 22 -22.52 5.04 -8.53
CA GLY A 22 -23.72 4.22 -8.33
C GLY A 22 -23.43 2.74 -8.09
N THR A 23 -22.18 2.35 -7.84
CA THR A 23 -21.77 0.98 -7.49
C THR A 23 -20.96 0.97 -6.20
N THR A 24 -20.71 -0.20 -5.61
CA THR A 24 -19.88 -0.30 -4.40
C THR A 24 -18.42 0.03 -4.71
N PHE A 25 -17.68 0.45 -3.70
CA PHE A 25 -16.26 0.79 -3.85
C PHE A 25 -15.46 -0.42 -4.40
N GLU A 26 -15.74 -1.62 -3.90
CA GLU A 26 -15.10 -2.86 -4.32
C GLU A 26 -15.34 -3.15 -5.79
N ASN A 27 -16.59 -3.01 -6.24
CA ASN A 27 -16.96 -3.22 -7.64
C ASN A 27 -16.30 -2.17 -8.52
N TYR A 28 -16.32 -0.89 -8.11
CA TYR A 28 -15.67 0.17 -8.86
C TYR A 28 -14.18 -0.11 -9.05
N VAL A 29 -13.45 -0.44 -7.98
CA VAL A 29 -12.03 -0.76 -8.04
C VAL A 29 -11.78 -2.03 -8.86
N THR A 30 -12.64 -3.03 -8.74
CA THR A 30 -12.51 -4.28 -9.51
C THR A 30 -12.64 -4.03 -11.02
N GLU A 31 -13.68 -3.31 -11.44
CA GLU A 31 -13.96 -3.06 -12.86
C GLU A 31 -13.01 -2.03 -13.49
N ASN A 32 -12.58 -1.02 -12.75
CA ASN A 32 -11.82 0.11 -13.31
C ASN A 32 -10.31 0.01 -13.04
N ILE A 33 -9.86 -0.79 -12.07
CA ILE A 33 -8.44 -0.89 -11.70
C ILE A 33 -7.91 -2.31 -11.84
N ILE A 34 -8.55 -3.29 -11.17
CA ILE A 34 -8.02 -4.67 -11.10
C ILE A 34 -8.10 -5.36 -12.46
N LYS A 35 -9.29 -5.41 -13.07
CA LYS A 35 -9.49 -6.05 -14.38
C LYS A 35 -8.69 -5.39 -15.50
N PRO A 36 -8.67 -4.04 -15.66
CA PRO A 36 -7.88 -3.40 -16.71
C PRO A 36 -6.37 -3.58 -16.53
N SER A 37 -5.90 -3.81 -15.29
CA SER A 37 -4.50 -4.14 -15.02
C SER A 37 -4.14 -5.60 -15.34
N GLY A 38 -5.09 -6.42 -15.80
CA GLY A 38 -4.86 -7.85 -16.06
C GLY A 38 -4.57 -8.66 -14.80
N ILE A 39 -5.08 -8.21 -13.65
CA ILE A 39 -4.87 -8.87 -12.35
C ILE A 39 -5.97 -9.90 -12.14
N ALA A 40 -5.60 -11.15 -11.82
CA ALA A 40 -6.58 -12.17 -11.49
C ALA A 40 -7.19 -11.90 -10.10
N SER A 41 -8.45 -12.31 -9.88
CA SER A 41 -9.11 -12.19 -8.56
C SER A 41 -8.39 -12.96 -7.44
N THR A 42 -7.61 -13.99 -7.81
CA THR A 42 -6.74 -14.74 -6.89
C THR A 42 -5.46 -13.99 -6.51
N GLU A 43 -5.09 -12.94 -7.25
CA GLU A 43 -3.91 -12.13 -7.00
C GLU A 43 -4.23 -10.81 -6.28
N LEU A 44 -5.41 -10.24 -6.49
CA LEU A 44 -5.86 -9.02 -5.82
C LEU A 44 -7.40 -8.96 -5.80
N SER A 45 -8.00 -8.86 -4.63
CA SER A 45 -9.44 -8.72 -4.46
C SER A 45 -9.81 -8.16 -3.08
N PHE A 46 -11.11 -8.08 -2.80
CA PHE A 46 -11.65 -7.71 -1.49
C PHE A 46 -12.18 -8.93 -0.71
N GLN A 47 -11.85 -10.14 -1.15
CA GLN A 47 -12.29 -11.38 -0.53
C GLN A 47 -11.11 -12.14 0.07
N ILE A 48 -11.33 -12.73 1.25
CA ILE A 48 -10.34 -13.58 1.90
C ILE A 48 -10.48 -15.00 1.35
N GLU A 49 -9.39 -15.54 0.82
CA GLU A 49 -9.25 -16.93 0.39
C GLU A 49 -8.28 -17.67 1.35
N PRO A 50 -8.79 -18.38 2.38
CA PRO A 50 -7.95 -18.95 3.44
C PRO A 50 -6.87 -19.93 2.99
N THR A 51 -7.06 -20.58 1.84
CA THR A 51 -6.14 -21.58 1.29
C THR A 51 -4.98 -20.97 0.52
N SER A 52 -5.10 -19.73 0.06
CA SER A 52 -4.09 -19.03 -0.75
C SER A 52 -3.47 -17.84 -0.03
N HIS A 53 -4.13 -17.29 0.99
CA HIS A 53 -3.59 -16.19 1.78
C HIS A 53 -2.68 -16.69 2.90
N ALA A 54 -1.55 -15.99 3.09
CA ALA A 54 -0.68 -16.21 4.23
C ALA A 54 -1.38 -15.77 5.51
N ILE A 55 -1.09 -16.44 6.63
CA ILE A 55 -1.53 -16.02 7.96
C ILE A 55 -0.58 -14.93 8.46
N GLY A 56 -1.12 -13.81 8.93
CA GLY A 56 -0.37 -12.72 9.56
C GLY A 56 -0.01 -13.05 11.01
N TYR A 57 1.20 -12.67 11.43
CA TYR A 57 1.72 -12.98 12.76
C TYR A 57 2.08 -11.74 13.56
N HIS A 58 1.79 -11.75 14.86
CA HIS A 58 2.29 -10.79 15.83
C HIS A 58 3.30 -11.42 16.78
N LYS A 59 4.35 -10.69 17.15
CA LYS A 59 5.31 -11.18 18.13
C LYS A 59 4.68 -11.15 19.53
N TRP A 60 4.73 -12.27 20.25
CA TRP A 60 4.05 -12.39 21.55
C TRP A 60 4.71 -11.54 22.64
N TRP A 61 6.05 -11.48 22.66
CA TRP A 61 6.83 -10.74 23.67
C TRP A 61 7.21 -9.34 23.17
N SER A 62 6.22 -8.51 22.83
CA SER A 62 6.45 -7.11 22.50
C SER A 62 5.64 -6.20 23.43
N LEU A 63 6.20 -5.03 23.76
CA LEU A 63 5.45 -3.92 24.38
C LEU A 63 4.16 -3.63 23.60
N THR A 64 4.21 -3.85 22.28
CA THR A 64 3.08 -3.69 21.38
C THR A 64 2.00 -4.75 21.61
N ASN A 65 2.32 -6.01 21.88
CA ASN A 65 1.31 -7.03 22.21
C ASN A 65 0.58 -6.75 23.53
N ALA A 66 1.25 -6.06 24.47
CA ALA A 66 0.63 -5.59 25.70
C ALA A 66 -0.42 -4.51 25.39
N LEU A 67 -0.06 -3.46 24.62
CA LEU A 67 -1.03 -2.43 24.17
C LEU A 67 -2.14 -2.99 23.26
N PHE A 68 -1.79 -3.88 22.32
CA PHE A 68 -2.75 -4.56 21.45
C PHE A 68 -3.80 -5.34 22.25
N GLY A 69 -3.43 -5.88 23.42
CA GLY A 69 -4.38 -6.54 24.32
C GLY A 69 -5.40 -5.63 24.96
N LEU A 70 -5.11 -4.34 25.06
CA LEU A 70 -6.02 -3.33 25.61
C LEU A 70 -6.95 -2.76 24.53
N LEU A 71 -6.48 -2.73 23.29
CA LEU A 71 -7.19 -2.08 22.17
C LEU A 71 -8.01 -3.05 21.31
N ILE A 72 -7.75 -4.36 21.40
CA ILE A 72 -8.33 -5.36 20.48
C ILE A 72 -8.81 -6.58 21.26
N ASN A 73 -9.99 -7.09 20.91
CA ASN A 73 -10.50 -8.35 21.44
C ASN A 73 -9.64 -9.53 20.94
N LYS A 74 -8.70 -9.98 21.77
CA LYS A 74 -7.75 -11.06 21.44
C LYS A 74 -8.43 -12.37 21.08
N GLU A 75 -9.56 -12.71 21.69
CA GLU A 75 -10.29 -13.95 21.37
C GLU A 75 -10.93 -13.90 19.99
N LYS A 76 -11.44 -12.73 19.60
CA LYS A 76 -12.05 -12.51 18.28
C LYS A 76 -11.01 -12.53 17.16
N PHE A 77 -9.83 -11.94 17.37
CA PHE A 77 -8.88 -11.65 16.28
C PHE A 77 -7.60 -12.48 16.30
N MET A 78 -7.28 -13.21 17.38
CA MET A 78 -6.02 -13.94 17.50
C MET A 78 -6.25 -15.45 17.65
N GLY A 79 -5.37 -16.24 17.03
CA GLY A 79 -5.32 -17.69 17.18
C GLY A 79 -4.47 -18.16 18.37
N LYS A 80 -4.22 -19.48 18.42
CA LYS A 80 -3.33 -20.09 19.43
C LYS A 80 -1.87 -19.72 19.13
N LYS A 81 -1.09 -19.51 20.19
CA LYS A 81 0.33 -19.14 20.08
C LYS A 81 1.14 -20.27 19.42
N GLU A 82 2.07 -19.89 18.54
CA GLU A 82 3.01 -20.75 17.84
C GLU A 82 4.45 -20.27 18.13
N GLY A 83 5.12 -20.90 19.09
CA GLY A 83 6.48 -20.48 19.49
C GLY A 83 6.53 -19.05 20.01
N LYS A 84 7.27 -18.15 19.33
CA LYS A 84 7.37 -16.71 19.70
C LYS A 84 6.28 -15.84 19.05
N TRP A 85 5.41 -16.43 18.24
CA TRP A 85 4.45 -15.74 17.39
C TRP A 85 3.01 -16.08 17.79
N LYS A 86 2.10 -15.16 17.50
CA LYS A 86 0.66 -15.39 17.63
C LYS A 86 0.00 -15.04 16.30
N PRO A 87 -0.66 -16.00 15.63
CA PRO A 87 -1.34 -15.76 14.37
C PRO A 87 -2.58 -14.90 14.59
N PHE A 88 -2.92 -14.07 13.60
CA PHE A 88 -4.23 -13.46 13.48
C PHE A 88 -5.22 -14.45 12.88
N LYS A 89 -6.49 -14.36 13.29
CA LYS A 89 -7.60 -14.93 12.53
C LYS A 89 -7.88 -14.03 11.33
N TYR A 90 -8.44 -14.58 10.27
CA TYR A 90 -8.93 -13.75 9.17
C TYR A 90 -10.04 -12.80 9.62
N PHE A 91 -9.98 -11.54 9.20
CA PHE A 91 -11.02 -10.56 9.45
C PHE A 91 -11.07 -9.53 8.33
N TYR A 92 -12.25 -8.99 8.07
CA TYR A 92 -12.44 -7.86 7.17
C TYR A 92 -12.27 -6.54 7.93
N ASN A 93 -11.70 -5.55 7.25
CA ASN A 93 -11.57 -4.21 7.77
C ASN A 93 -12.86 -3.41 7.54
N ASN A 94 -13.36 -2.71 8.56
CA ASN A 94 -14.58 -1.92 8.48
C ASN A 94 -14.46 -0.66 7.58
N GLY A 95 -13.25 -0.28 7.15
CA GLY A 95 -13.07 0.75 6.13
C GLY A 95 -12.31 0.22 4.92
N ILE A 96 -13.07 -0.36 4.00
CA ILE A 96 -12.54 -1.10 2.86
C ILE A 96 -11.63 -0.22 1.97
N ALA A 97 -11.98 1.06 1.83
CA ALA A 97 -11.23 2.03 1.05
C ALA A 97 -9.85 2.40 1.62
N TYR A 98 -9.59 2.23 2.93
CA TYR A 98 -8.28 2.56 3.51
C TYR A 98 -7.38 1.32 3.72
N GLY A 99 -7.91 0.11 3.55
CA GLY A 99 -7.12 -1.12 3.76
C GLY A 99 -7.94 -2.40 3.82
N GLY A 100 -8.94 -2.57 2.96
CA GLY A 100 -9.76 -3.78 2.86
C GLY A 100 -9.33 -4.77 1.77
N MET A 101 -8.30 -4.44 1.00
CA MET A 101 -7.84 -5.25 -0.13
C MET A 101 -6.87 -6.35 0.33
N PHE A 102 -7.03 -7.54 -0.21
CA PHE A 102 -6.16 -8.70 -0.05
C PHE A 102 -5.50 -9.04 -1.37
N GLY A 103 -4.27 -9.54 -1.34
CA GLY A 103 -3.59 -9.93 -2.57
C GLY A 103 -2.14 -10.35 -2.37
N SER A 104 -1.45 -10.44 -3.50
CA SER A 104 -0.07 -10.90 -3.61
C SER A 104 0.85 -9.81 -4.19
N ALA A 105 2.16 -10.02 -4.04
CA ALA A 105 3.17 -9.18 -4.67
C ALA A 105 2.99 -9.13 -6.20
N SER A 106 2.63 -10.27 -6.82
CA SER A 106 2.35 -10.36 -8.26
C SER A 106 1.15 -9.52 -8.68
N GLY A 107 0.08 -9.47 -7.87
CA GLY A 107 -1.07 -8.61 -8.15
C GLY A 107 -0.72 -7.12 -8.06
N LEU A 108 -0.03 -6.71 -6.99
CA LEU A 108 0.34 -5.31 -6.80
C LEU A 108 1.39 -4.81 -7.80
N ILE A 109 2.31 -5.66 -8.24
CA ILE A 109 3.29 -5.25 -9.26
C ILE A 109 2.64 -5.06 -10.63
N LYS A 110 1.62 -5.86 -10.98
CA LYS A 110 0.82 -5.64 -12.19
C LYS A 110 0.07 -4.31 -12.17
N TYR A 111 -0.45 -3.90 -11.01
CA TYR A 111 -1.01 -2.55 -10.83
C TYR A 111 0.04 -1.47 -11.12
N ALA A 112 1.26 -1.62 -10.59
CA ALA A 112 2.34 -0.67 -10.89
C ALA A 112 2.71 -0.66 -12.38
N GLN A 113 2.77 -1.83 -13.03
CA GLN A 113 3.03 -1.97 -14.46
C GLN A 113 1.94 -1.30 -15.32
N ALA A 114 0.67 -1.38 -14.90
CA ALA A 114 -0.44 -0.71 -15.57
C ALA A 114 -0.42 0.81 -15.37
N LEU A 115 0.04 1.29 -14.20
CA LEU A 115 0.06 2.71 -13.84
C LEU A 115 1.23 3.50 -14.46
N LEU A 116 2.43 2.91 -14.55
CA LEU A 116 3.66 3.65 -14.88
C LEU A 116 3.73 4.20 -16.31
N PRO A 117 3.36 3.44 -17.37
CA PRO A 117 3.48 3.89 -18.75
C PRO A 117 2.74 5.21 -19.02
N ASN A 118 3.28 6.03 -19.93
CA ASN A 118 2.53 7.15 -20.50
C ASN A 118 1.28 6.62 -21.21
N ASN A 119 0.19 7.38 -21.17
CA ASN A 119 -1.14 6.90 -21.56
C ASN A 119 -1.51 5.59 -20.84
N SER A 120 -1.34 5.57 -19.51
CA SER A 120 -1.73 4.44 -18.68
C SER A 120 -3.19 4.06 -18.94
N ILE A 121 -3.47 2.75 -18.97
CA ILE A 121 -4.82 2.22 -19.11
C ILE A 121 -5.73 2.59 -17.93
N LEU A 122 -5.14 2.95 -16.78
CA LEU A 122 -5.87 3.25 -15.56
C LEU A 122 -6.27 4.72 -15.44
N ILE A 123 -5.42 5.61 -15.91
CA ILE A 123 -5.55 7.04 -15.68
C ILE A 123 -4.78 7.83 -16.73
N ASN A 124 -5.35 8.94 -17.21
CA ASN A 124 -4.66 9.79 -18.17
C ASN A 124 -3.43 10.47 -17.56
N ASP A 125 -2.52 10.94 -18.42
CA ASP A 125 -1.25 11.51 -17.99
C ASP A 125 -1.40 12.79 -17.14
N TYR A 126 -2.46 13.59 -17.36
CA TYR A 126 -2.72 14.78 -16.55
C TYR A 126 -2.96 14.41 -15.08
N TYR A 127 -3.89 13.48 -14.81
CA TYR A 127 -4.18 13.06 -13.44
C TYR A 127 -3.06 12.18 -12.86
N LYS A 128 -2.37 11.40 -13.69
CA LYS A 128 -1.16 10.67 -13.26
C LYS A 128 -0.07 11.62 -12.76
N ASN A 129 0.13 12.75 -13.44
CA ASN A 129 1.06 13.77 -12.99
C ASN A 129 0.65 14.38 -11.64
N LEU A 130 -0.65 14.61 -11.41
CA LEU A 130 -1.15 15.05 -10.09
C LEU A 130 -0.88 14.00 -9.00
N LEU A 131 -1.08 12.71 -9.31
CA LEU A 131 -0.79 11.60 -8.40
C LEU A 131 0.68 11.59 -7.95
N PHE A 132 1.59 11.92 -8.87
CA PHE A 132 3.04 11.99 -8.65
C PHE A 132 3.58 13.41 -8.45
N THR A 133 2.75 14.35 -8.02
CA THR A 133 3.20 15.70 -7.63
C THR A 133 3.24 15.84 -6.12
N GLU A 134 4.44 16.10 -5.60
CA GLU A 134 4.63 16.33 -4.17
C GLU A 134 3.93 17.62 -3.72
N THR A 135 3.11 17.51 -2.68
CA THR A 135 2.38 18.64 -2.10
C THR A 135 3.34 19.55 -1.34
N THR A 136 3.17 20.86 -1.50
CA THR A 136 3.90 21.91 -0.78
C THR A 136 2.99 22.67 0.16
N VAL A 137 3.49 23.00 1.35
CA VAL A 137 2.82 23.87 2.33
C VAL A 137 3.81 24.96 2.75
N ASN A 138 3.43 26.22 2.57
CA ASN A 138 4.32 27.37 2.80
C ASN A 138 5.68 27.21 2.10
N ASP A 139 5.64 26.87 0.80
CA ASP A 139 6.80 26.61 -0.06
C ASP A 139 7.73 25.48 0.39
N ARG A 140 7.31 24.66 1.37
CA ARG A 140 8.05 23.49 1.84
C ARG A 140 7.40 22.21 1.35
N LYS A 141 8.23 21.33 0.80
CA LYS A 141 7.89 19.96 0.42
C LYS A 141 7.43 19.16 1.64
N THR A 142 6.28 18.50 1.51
CA THR A 142 5.68 17.75 2.63
C THR A 142 6.14 16.29 2.71
N GLY A 143 6.86 15.79 1.70
CA GLY A 143 7.16 14.36 1.59
C GLY A 143 5.95 13.51 1.19
N MET A 144 4.82 14.11 0.82
CA MET A 144 3.59 13.43 0.42
C MET A 144 3.06 13.97 -0.91
N SER A 145 2.44 13.10 -1.69
CA SER A 145 1.55 13.44 -2.82
C SER A 145 0.17 12.82 -2.57
N LEU A 146 -0.71 12.84 -3.58
CA LEU A 146 -2.00 12.17 -3.49
C LEU A 146 -1.79 10.66 -3.30
N SER A 147 -1.97 10.18 -2.07
CA SER A 147 -1.83 8.76 -1.71
C SER A 147 -0.44 8.16 -1.83
N TRP A 148 0.61 8.97 -1.89
CA TRP A 148 1.98 8.47 -1.82
C TRP A 148 2.83 9.29 -0.86
N PHE A 149 3.81 8.64 -0.26
CA PHE A 149 4.97 9.27 0.33
C PHE A 149 6.06 9.37 -0.73
N THR A 150 6.91 10.38 -0.62
CA THR A 150 7.91 10.68 -1.64
C THR A 150 9.31 10.68 -1.05
N GLY A 151 10.28 10.24 -1.83
CA GLY A 151 11.68 10.19 -1.41
C GLY A 151 12.62 10.15 -2.59
N THR A 152 13.91 9.99 -2.32
CA THR A 152 14.95 9.87 -3.34
C THR A 152 15.89 8.73 -3.01
N LEU A 153 16.23 7.92 -4.01
CA LEU A 153 17.28 6.91 -3.92
C LEU A 153 18.29 7.12 -5.07
N LYS A 154 19.57 7.34 -4.73
CA LYS A 154 20.63 7.61 -5.70
C LYS A 154 20.27 8.69 -6.74
N GLY A 155 19.62 9.76 -6.30
CA GLY A 155 19.19 10.87 -7.16
C GLY A 155 17.89 10.64 -7.94
N ASN A 156 17.31 9.44 -7.90
CA ASN A 156 16.02 9.16 -8.52
C ASN A 156 14.89 9.40 -7.52
N LYS A 157 13.89 10.19 -7.92
CA LYS A 157 12.67 10.42 -7.13
C LYS A 157 11.82 9.15 -7.18
N TYR A 158 11.31 8.73 -6.02
CA TYR A 158 10.33 7.66 -5.91
C TYR A 158 9.08 8.10 -5.18
N PHE A 159 8.01 7.33 -5.38
CA PHE A 159 6.74 7.41 -4.68
C PHE A 159 6.47 6.04 -4.05
N CYS A 160 6.19 6.01 -2.76
CA CYS A 160 5.95 4.77 -2.03
C CYS A 160 4.72 4.86 -1.12
N HIS A 161 4.17 3.71 -0.80
CA HIS A 161 3.18 3.59 0.25
C HIS A 161 3.44 2.30 1.03
N ALA A 162 3.58 2.43 2.34
CA ALA A 162 3.66 1.30 3.25
C ALA A 162 2.29 1.02 3.86
N GLY A 163 1.93 -0.24 3.99
CA GLY A 163 0.71 -0.70 4.66
C GLY A 163 1.08 -1.68 5.76
N GLY A 164 0.53 -1.48 6.96
CA GLY A 164 0.72 -2.37 8.09
C GLY A 164 -0.59 -2.60 8.83
N GLY A 165 -0.90 -3.85 9.15
CA GLY A 165 -2.14 -4.21 9.83
C GLY A 165 -2.36 -5.71 9.86
N GLY A 166 -3.10 -6.22 10.85
CA GLY A 166 -3.50 -7.63 10.91
C GLY A 166 -2.36 -8.66 10.87
N GLY A 167 -1.14 -8.26 11.25
CA GLY A 167 0.04 -9.14 11.17
C GLY A 167 0.74 -9.14 9.82
N TYR A 168 0.45 -8.18 8.95
CA TYR A 168 1.10 -8.01 7.65
C TYR A 168 1.86 -6.68 7.58
N TYR A 169 2.84 -6.65 6.69
CA TYR A 169 3.50 -5.43 6.21
C TYR A 169 3.65 -5.51 4.70
N VAL A 170 3.38 -4.40 4.02
CA VAL A 170 3.54 -4.24 2.57
C VAL A 170 4.23 -2.91 2.32
N GLU A 171 5.17 -2.87 1.37
CA GLU A 171 5.72 -1.62 0.85
C GLU A 171 5.73 -1.69 -0.67
N LEU A 172 4.96 -0.81 -1.30
CA LEU A 172 4.98 -0.59 -2.75
C LEU A 172 5.77 0.70 -3.02
N ARG A 173 6.66 0.66 -4.00
CA ARG A 173 7.42 1.82 -4.48
C ARG A 173 7.44 1.84 -6.00
N VAL A 174 7.33 3.04 -6.55
CA VAL A 174 7.45 3.29 -7.99
C VAL A 174 8.41 4.43 -8.28
N TYR A 175 9.12 4.31 -9.39
CA TYR A 175 10.03 5.30 -9.97
C TYR A 175 9.50 5.69 -11.36
N PRO A 176 8.58 6.67 -11.46
CA PRO A 176 7.92 6.98 -12.73
C PRO A 176 8.89 7.31 -13.86
N GLN A 177 9.97 8.03 -13.58
CA GLN A 177 10.98 8.40 -14.58
C GLN A 177 11.79 7.22 -15.11
N LEU A 178 11.88 6.13 -14.35
CA LEU A 178 12.62 4.93 -14.73
C LEU A 178 11.70 3.82 -15.28
N GLY A 179 10.37 3.97 -15.15
CA GLY A 179 9.43 2.89 -15.46
C GLY A 179 9.57 1.68 -14.55
N VAL A 180 10.08 1.86 -13.32
CA VAL A 180 10.37 0.76 -12.38
C VAL A 180 9.38 0.76 -11.22
N GLY A 181 8.90 -0.43 -10.85
CA GLY A 181 8.11 -0.67 -9.63
C GLY A 181 8.77 -1.74 -8.77
N SER A 182 8.57 -1.67 -7.45
CA SER A 182 9.13 -2.60 -6.48
C SER A 182 8.11 -2.85 -5.37
N ILE A 183 7.95 -4.10 -4.98
CA ILE A 183 6.97 -4.53 -3.98
C ILE A 183 7.63 -5.51 -3.02
N ILE A 184 7.38 -5.35 -1.73
CA ILE A 184 7.79 -6.31 -0.72
C ILE A 184 6.65 -6.53 0.28
N MET A 185 6.46 -7.78 0.69
CA MET A 185 5.39 -8.19 1.61
C MET A 185 5.94 -9.13 2.67
N PHE A 186 5.45 -8.97 3.90
CA PHE A 186 5.71 -9.89 5.01
C PHE A 186 4.42 -10.22 5.72
N ASN A 187 4.34 -11.45 6.24
CA ASN A 187 3.28 -11.90 7.11
C ASN A 187 3.66 -11.77 8.60
N ARG A 188 4.41 -10.72 8.93
CA ARG A 188 4.64 -10.31 10.32
C ARG A 188 4.22 -8.87 10.51
N SER A 189 3.71 -8.54 11.68
CA SER A 189 3.44 -7.15 12.05
C SER A 189 4.72 -6.31 12.01
N GLY A 190 4.73 -5.28 11.17
CA GLY A 190 5.66 -4.14 11.25
C GLY A 190 4.86 -2.91 11.69
N MET A 191 5.32 -2.19 12.72
CA MET A 191 4.60 -0.99 13.20
C MET A 191 5.10 0.31 12.58
N LYS A 192 6.18 0.26 11.80
CA LYS A 192 6.80 1.43 11.18
C LYS A 192 7.02 1.13 9.71
N ASP A 193 7.04 2.17 8.90
CA ASP A 193 7.67 2.16 7.58
C ASP A 193 9.10 1.62 7.76
N GLU A 194 9.31 0.35 7.38
CA GLU A 194 10.59 -0.34 7.55
C GLU A 194 11.59 0.07 6.47
N ARG A 195 11.12 0.76 5.41
CA ARG A 195 11.90 1.24 4.27
C ARG A 195 12.85 0.17 3.73
N LEU A 196 12.37 -1.06 3.62
CA LEU A 196 13.22 -2.17 3.21
C LEU A 196 13.61 -2.05 1.74
N LEU A 197 12.77 -1.39 0.95
CA LEU A 197 13.08 -1.08 -0.44
C LEU A 197 14.26 -0.09 -0.58
N ASP A 198 14.60 0.70 0.44
CA ASP A 198 15.85 1.50 0.40
C ASP A 198 17.09 0.62 0.29
N LYS A 199 17.04 -0.61 0.82
CA LYS A 199 18.15 -1.57 0.77
C LYS A 199 18.12 -2.39 -0.50
N THR A 200 16.96 -2.92 -0.89
CA THR A 200 16.85 -3.80 -2.06
C THR A 200 17.00 -3.03 -3.36
N ASP A 201 16.38 -1.85 -3.46
CA ASP A 201 16.40 -1.08 -4.70
C ASP A 201 17.77 -0.47 -4.95
N ALA A 202 18.58 -0.28 -3.90
CA ALA A 202 19.95 0.17 -4.04
C ALA A 202 20.83 -0.78 -4.86
N PHE A 203 20.42 -2.04 -5.09
CA PHE A 203 21.16 -2.97 -5.94
C PHE A 203 20.92 -2.77 -7.43
N PHE A 204 19.74 -2.31 -7.86
CA PHE A 204 19.38 -2.21 -9.28
C PHE A 204 19.08 -0.78 -9.75
N ILE A 205 18.77 0.14 -8.83
CA ILE A 205 18.67 1.56 -9.16
C ILE A 205 20.08 2.14 -9.32
N THR A 206 20.36 2.69 -10.49
CA THR A 206 21.61 3.37 -10.82
C THR A 206 21.50 4.86 -10.48
N GLY A 207 22.65 5.50 -10.24
CA GLY A 207 22.69 6.93 -9.97
C GLY A 207 22.19 7.73 -11.16
N ASN A 208 21.28 8.68 -10.93
CA ASN A 208 20.94 9.66 -11.95
C ASN A 208 22.13 10.62 -12.10
N ASN A 209 23.08 10.27 -12.97
CA ASN A 209 24.14 11.18 -13.38
C ASN A 209 23.45 12.31 -14.15
N ARG A 210 23.10 13.38 -13.43
CA ARG A 210 22.95 14.68 -14.09
C ARG A 210 24.32 14.99 -14.67
N MET A 211 24.52 14.66 -15.94
CA MET A 211 25.56 15.27 -16.74
C MET A 211 25.36 16.77 -16.58
N GLY A 212 26.41 17.43 -16.06
CA GLY A 212 26.43 18.87 -15.88
C GLY A 212 26.03 19.56 -17.17
N THR A 213 25.27 20.63 -16.99
CA THR A 213 25.17 21.74 -17.94
C THR A 213 26.51 22.12 -18.53
#